data_AF-A0A353WTV8-F1
#
_entry.id   AF-A0A353WTV8-F1
#
_cell.length_a   1.000
_cell.length_b   1.000
_cell.length_c   1.000
_cell.angle_alpha   90.00
_cell.angle_beta   90.00
_cell.angle_gamma   90.00
#
_symmetry.space_group_name_H-M   'P 1'
#
loop_
_entity.id
_entity.type
_entity.pdbx_description
1 polymer ?
#
loop_
_entity_poly.entity_id
_entity_poly.type
_entity_poly.pdbx_seq_one_letter_code
_entity_poly.pdbx_strand_id
1 'polypeptide(L)'
;MMDIRKKVERILPGRAKSDWKGYEHYYGYGMMILPFSSGHLLGFRVFPQNDFAPYKSLWRCDPKGNWSIYNDGQSPRATCPRWWGPALKHQSLRGFRLEWVDKNNIRIEMSNPVMVWQIELGAKPLLNVLNTPNAAMPNWKWTYPFQKKV
;
A
#
# COMPACT_ATOMS: atom_id res chain seq x y z
N MET A 1 -19.80 13.42 -2.22
CA MET A 1 -18.66 13.24 -1.29
C MET A 1 -18.05 11.86 -1.55
N MET A 2 -16.72 11.77 -1.64
CA MET A 2 -16.05 10.49 -1.95
C MET A 2 -16.20 9.52 -0.77
N ASP A 3 -16.56 8.27 -1.06
CA ASP A 3 -16.61 7.16 -0.10
C ASP A 3 -15.51 6.18 -0.50
N ILE A 4 -14.34 6.35 0.10
CA ILE A 4 -13.20 5.50 -0.22
C ILE A 4 -13.48 4.10 0.29
N ARG A 5 -13.88 3.94 1.56
CA ARG A 5 -14.26 2.64 2.16
C ARG A 5 -15.05 1.76 1.18
N LYS A 6 -16.14 2.27 0.62
CA LYS A 6 -16.98 1.51 -0.30
C LYS A 6 -16.29 1.12 -1.60
N LYS A 7 -15.45 1.99 -2.17
CA LYS A 7 -14.66 1.65 -3.37
C LYS A 7 -13.71 0.49 -3.08
N VAL A 8 -13.20 0.47 -1.86
CA VAL A 8 -12.07 -0.36 -1.49
C VAL A 8 -12.44 -1.76 -1.03
N GLU A 9 -13.55 -1.85 -0.30
CA GLU A 9 -14.13 -3.11 0.17
C GLU A 9 -14.75 -3.92 -0.98
N ARG A 10 -14.96 -3.31 -2.15
CA ARG A 10 -15.39 -4.03 -3.37
C ARG A 10 -14.30 -4.89 -4.00
N ILE A 11 -13.04 -4.69 -3.62
CA ILE A 11 -11.94 -5.49 -4.16
C ILE A 11 -12.02 -6.88 -3.56
N LEU A 12 -12.31 -7.88 -4.40
CA LEU A 12 -12.34 -9.27 -3.99
C LEU A 12 -10.93 -9.75 -3.64
N PRO A 13 -10.69 -10.20 -2.40
CA PRO A 13 -9.38 -10.73 -2.02
C PRO A 13 -9.05 -12.00 -2.82
N GLY A 14 -7.83 -12.12 -3.33
CA GLY A 14 -7.44 -13.30 -4.08
C GLY A 14 -6.11 -13.18 -4.81
N ARG A 15 -5.64 -14.30 -5.35
CA ARG A 15 -4.50 -14.29 -6.26
C ARG A 15 -4.96 -13.93 -7.67
N ALA A 16 -4.31 -12.95 -8.28
CA ALA A 16 -4.43 -12.62 -9.69
C ALA A 16 -3.03 -12.37 -10.22
N LYS A 17 -2.80 -12.62 -11.51
CA LYS A 17 -1.50 -12.42 -12.16
C LYS A 17 -1.54 -11.16 -13.01
N SER A 18 -0.37 -10.60 -13.27
CA SER A 18 -0.24 -9.51 -14.23
C SER A 18 -0.51 -10.01 -15.65
N ASP A 19 -1.23 -9.21 -16.42
CA ASP A 19 -1.34 -9.38 -17.88
C ASP A 19 -0.02 -9.11 -18.61
N TRP A 20 1.02 -8.64 -17.89
CA TRP A 20 2.30 -8.23 -18.46
C TRP A 20 3.42 -9.21 -18.11
N LYS A 21 4.21 -9.59 -19.11
CA LYS A 21 5.30 -10.56 -18.92
C LYS A 21 6.37 -10.03 -17.98
N GLY A 22 6.64 -10.75 -16.90
CA GLY A 22 7.69 -10.40 -15.93
C GLY A 22 7.28 -9.35 -14.90
N TYR A 23 6.00 -9.00 -14.82
CA TYR A 23 5.47 -8.06 -13.83
C TYR A 23 4.60 -8.78 -12.78
N GLU A 24 4.59 -8.24 -11.57
CA GLU A 24 3.68 -8.65 -10.50
C GLU A 24 2.39 -7.81 -10.56
N HIS A 25 1.24 -8.41 -10.25
CA HIS A 25 -0.05 -7.73 -10.10
C HIS A 25 -0.31 -7.33 -8.65
N TYR A 26 -0.84 -6.11 -8.51
CA TYR A 26 -1.18 -5.50 -7.23
C TYR A 26 -2.45 -4.66 -7.40
N TYR A 27 -3.46 -4.93 -6.59
CA TYR A 27 -4.70 -4.17 -6.63
C TYR A 27 -5.29 -3.97 -5.23
N GLY A 28 -5.39 -2.70 -4.80
CA GLY A 28 -5.67 -2.31 -3.42
C GLY A 28 -4.87 -1.12 -2.91
N TYR A 29 -4.83 -0.94 -1.59
CA TYR A 29 -4.31 0.24 -0.88
C TYR A 29 -2.80 0.37 -0.89
N GLY A 30 -2.35 1.63 -0.91
CA GLY A 30 -1.06 2.02 -0.36
C GLY A 30 -1.04 3.48 0.06
N MET A 31 -0.55 3.79 1.25
CA MET A 31 -0.10 5.14 1.59
C MET A 31 1.40 5.09 1.86
N MET A 32 2.16 5.53 0.86
CA MET A 32 3.56 5.22 0.66
C MET A 32 4.46 6.27 1.33
N ILE A 33 4.50 6.22 2.66
CA ILE A 33 5.30 7.08 3.52
C ILE A 33 4.71 8.49 3.70
N LEU A 34 4.36 8.78 4.95
CA LEU A 34 3.99 10.10 5.43
C LEU A 34 4.94 10.51 6.58
N PRO A 35 5.49 11.73 6.56
CA PRO A 35 6.29 12.24 7.66
C PRO A 35 5.41 12.71 8.81
N PHE A 36 5.88 12.46 10.02
CA PHE A 36 5.27 12.94 11.27
C PHE A 36 6.17 14.00 11.90
N SER A 37 5.56 14.92 12.66
CA SER A 37 6.30 15.93 13.43
C SER A 37 7.31 15.32 14.42
N SER A 38 7.11 14.07 14.83
CA SER A 38 8.05 13.31 15.66
C SER A 38 9.32 12.86 14.92
N GLY A 39 9.43 13.12 13.62
CA GLY A 39 10.50 12.63 12.76
C GLY A 39 10.31 11.20 12.25
N HIS A 40 9.25 10.52 12.68
CA HIS A 40 8.91 9.20 12.15
C HIS A 40 8.36 9.29 10.73
N LEU A 41 8.65 8.26 9.93
CA LEU A 41 8.03 8.06 8.63
C LEU A 41 7.17 6.80 8.70
N LEU A 42 5.87 6.90 8.41
CA LEU A 42 4.97 5.75 8.39
C LEU A 42 4.41 5.52 7.00
N GLY A 43 4.50 4.28 6.53
CA GLY A 43 3.90 3.87 5.27
C GLY A 43 3.12 2.58 5.44
N PHE A 44 2.15 2.33 4.57
CA PHE A 44 1.48 1.04 4.54
C PHE A 44 1.07 0.65 3.12
N ARG A 45 0.89 -0.65 2.92
CA ARG A 45 0.36 -1.30 1.72
C ARG A 45 -0.63 -2.36 2.15
N VAL A 46 -1.76 -2.47 1.46
CA VAL A 46 -2.65 -3.62 1.58
C VAL A 46 -3.21 -3.89 0.20
N PHE A 47 -2.78 -4.99 -0.43
CA PHE A 47 -3.27 -5.35 -1.76
C PHE A 47 -4.13 -6.60 -1.64
N PRO A 48 -5.45 -6.49 -1.39
CA PRO A 48 -6.35 -7.63 -1.24
C PRO A 48 -6.24 -8.60 -2.42
N GLN A 49 -5.97 -8.08 -3.62
CA GLN A 49 -5.71 -8.89 -4.80
C GLN A 49 -4.28 -8.67 -5.31
N ASN A 50 -3.47 -9.74 -5.33
CA ASN A 50 -2.07 -9.73 -5.80
C ASN A 50 -1.54 -11.16 -6.05
N ASP A 51 -0.41 -11.31 -6.74
CA ASP A 51 0.17 -12.61 -7.15
C ASP A 51 0.45 -13.57 -5.99
N PHE A 52 0.73 -13.02 -4.81
CA PHE A 52 1.16 -13.76 -3.62
C PHE A 52 0.21 -13.57 -2.43
N ALA A 53 -1.05 -13.22 -2.70
CA ALA A 53 -2.05 -13.00 -1.67
C ALA A 53 -2.12 -14.20 -0.69
N PRO A 54 -2.38 -13.95 0.61
CA PRO A 54 -2.69 -12.65 1.24
C PRO A 54 -1.46 -11.78 1.56
N TYR A 55 -1.64 -10.45 1.55
CA TYR A 55 -0.58 -9.48 1.86
C TYR A 55 -1.09 -8.17 2.47
N LYS A 56 -0.50 -7.81 3.62
CA LYS A 56 -0.49 -6.44 4.17
C LYS A 56 0.89 -6.11 4.70
N SER A 57 1.25 -4.84 4.67
CA SER A 57 2.55 -4.38 5.16
C SER A 57 2.47 -2.99 5.73
N LEU A 58 3.18 -2.80 6.84
CA LEU A 58 3.29 -1.56 7.58
C LEU A 58 4.77 -1.23 7.77
N TRP A 59 5.14 -0.01 7.43
CA TRP A 59 6.51 0.46 7.34
C TRP A 59 6.71 1.59 8.34
N ARG A 60 7.84 1.56 9.02
CA ARG A 60 8.24 2.60 9.96
C ARG A 60 9.71 2.92 9.77
N CYS A 61 10.00 4.19 9.54
CA CYS A 61 11.33 4.76 9.77
C CYS A 61 11.30 5.50 11.10
N ASP A 62 12.24 5.18 11.99
CA ASP A 62 12.45 5.99 13.18
C ASP A 62 13.21 7.30 12.85
N PRO A 63 13.26 8.27 13.78
CA PRO A 63 13.96 9.53 13.55
C PRO A 63 15.48 9.40 13.33
N LYS A 64 16.05 8.23 13.61
CA LYS A 64 17.48 7.92 13.35
C LYS A 64 17.68 7.31 11.96
N GLY A 65 16.62 7.15 11.16
CA GLY A 65 16.69 6.57 9.82
C GLY A 65 16.58 5.05 9.79
N ASN A 66 16.27 4.38 10.90
CA ASN A 66 16.16 2.92 10.92
C ASN A 66 14.81 2.48 10.38
N TRP A 67 14.84 1.68 9.31
CA TRP A 67 13.64 1.11 8.71
C TRP A 67 13.24 -0.22 9.34
N SER A 68 11.95 -0.34 9.64
CA SER A 68 11.27 -1.53 10.10
C SER A 68 10.07 -1.83 9.21
N ILE A 69 9.93 -3.08 8.78
CA ILE A 69 8.75 -3.54 8.03
C ILE A 69 8.07 -4.69 8.78
N TYR A 70 6.76 -4.53 9.01
CA TYR A 70 5.88 -5.52 9.61
C TYR A 70 4.93 -6.04 8.53
N ASN A 71 4.98 -7.34 8.26
CA ASN A 71 4.15 -7.96 7.23
C ASN A 71 3.13 -8.92 7.85
N ASP A 72 1.90 -8.81 7.38
CA ASP A 72 0.83 -9.76 7.63
C ASP A 72 0.62 -10.54 6.32
N GLY A 73 1.46 -11.55 6.11
CA GLY A 73 1.53 -12.33 4.87
C GLY A 73 2.31 -13.64 5.08
N GLN A 74 2.39 -14.46 4.03
CA GLN A 74 2.87 -15.85 4.16
C GLN A 74 4.37 -15.98 4.51
N SER A 75 5.23 -15.07 4.01
CA SER A 75 6.68 -15.14 4.23
C SER A 75 7.39 -13.82 3.91
N PRO A 76 8.47 -13.44 4.63
CA PRO A 76 9.29 -12.27 4.30
C PRO A 76 9.96 -12.39 2.92
N ARG A 77 10.25 -13.62 2.48
CA ARG A 77 10.88 -13.88 1.16
C ARG A 77 9.90 -13.70 0.00
N ALA A 78 8.61 -13.92 0.24
CA ALA A 78 7.55 -13.75 -0.75
C ALA A 78 6.97 -12.33 -0.77
N THR A 79 7.43 -11.44 0.12
CA THR A 79 6.83 -10.12 0.33
C THR A 79 7.86 -8.99 0.16
N CYS A 80 7.42 -7.74 0.30
CA CYS A 80 8.22 -6.55 0.02
C CYS A 80 9.59 -6.42 0.72
N PRO A 81 9.87 -7.01 1.90
CA PRO A 81 11.22 -6.97 2.46
C PRO A 81 12.30 -7.53 1.53
N ARG A 82 11.94 -8.46 0.62
CA ARG A 82 12.82 -8.96 -0.43
C ARG A 82 13.49 -7.85 -1.24
N TRP A 83 12.80 -6.72 -1.45
CA TRP A 83 13.30 -5.60 -2.25
C TRP A 83 14.11 -4.58 -1.44
N TRP A 84 13.89 -4.49 -0.13
CA TRP A 84 14.57 -3.52 0.73
C TRP A 84 15.95 -4.00 1.21
N GLY A 85 16.14 -5.32 1.34
CA GLY A 85 17.46 -5.91 1.59
C GLY A 85 18.19 -5.28 2.79
N PRO A 86 19.46 -4.85 2.63
CA PRO A 86 20.27 -4.29 3.73
C PRO A 86 19.73 -3.00 4.35
N ALA A 87 18.80 -2.31 3.69
CA ALA A 87 18.24 -1.06 4.20
C ALA A 87 17.32 -1.27 5.41
N LEU A 88 16.88 -2.51 5.67
CA LEU A 88 16.04 -2.82 6.83
C LEU A 88 16.87 -3.12 8.06
N LYS A 89 16.64 -2.35 9.13
CA LYS A 89 17.12 -2.69 10.46
C LYS A 89 16.31 -3.84 11.07
N HIS A 90 15.03 -3.93 10.72
CA HIS A 90 14.12 -4.94 11.24
C HIS A 90 13.06 -5.37 10.22
N GLN A 91 12.76 -6.66 10.20
CA GLN A 91 11.61 -7.22 9.48
C GLN A 91 10.93 -8.27 10.35
N SER A 92 9.60 -8.34 10.31
CA SER A 92 8.85 -9.38 11.00
C SER A 92 7.57 -9.77 10.27
N LEU A 93 7.14 -11.02 10.49
CA LEU A 93 5.79 -11.47 10.16
C LEU A 93 4.91 -11.20 11.38
N ARG A 94 4.17 -10.09 11.35
CA ARG A 94 3.34 -9.66 12.46
C ARG A 94 2.07 -9.04 11.92
N GLY A 95 0.95 -9.60 12.37
CA GLY A 95 -0.37 -9.06 12.13
C GLY A 95 -0.52 -7.69 12.77
N PHE A 96 -1.22 -6.80 12.08
CA PHE A 96 -1.72 -5.55 12.60
C PHE A 96 -3.19 -5.43 12.21
N ARG A 97 -3.98 -4.77 13.07
CA ARG A 97 -5.38 -4.50 12.77
C ARG A 97 -5.45 -3.27 11.86
N LEU A 98 -6.26 -3.37 10.82
CA LEU A 98 -6.65 -2.23 9.99
C LEU A 98 -8.16 -2.21 9.92
N GLU A 99 -8.76 -1.08 10.29
CA GLU A 99 -10.20 -0.90 10.28
C GLU A 99 -10.59 0.45 9.65
N TRP A 100 -11.68 0.45 8.90
CA TRP A 100 -12.30 1.67 8.41
C TRP A 100 -13.29 2.18 9.46
N VAL A 101 -12.93 3.28 10.11
CA VAL A 101 -13.74 3.88 11.18
C VAL A 101 -14.93 4.63 10.60
N ASP A 102 -14.77 5.20 9.41
CA ASP A 102 -15.85 5.76 8.61
C ASP A 102 -15.57 5.62 7.09
N LYS A 103 -16.18 6.46 6.26
CA LYS A 103 -16.06 6.43 4.79
C LYS A 103 -14.64 6.72 4.28
N ASN A 104 -13.87 7.53 5.00
CA ASN A 104 -12.55 8.02 4.58
C ASN A 104 -11.48 7.93 5.67
N ASN A 105 -11.83 7.47 6.87
CA ASN A 105 -10.90 7.30 7.98
C ASN A 105 -10.49 5.84 8.19
N ILE A 106 -9.18 5.61 8.25
CA ILE A 106 -8.56 4.33 8.56
C ILE A 106 -7.88 4.41 9.92
N ARG A 107 -8.02 3.37 10.73
CA ARG A 107 -7.25 3.16 11.94
C ARG A 107 -6.42 1.89 11.83
N ILE A 108 -5.13 2.02 12.13
CA ILE A 108 -4.15 0.94 12.13
C ILE A 108 -3.63 0.77 13.56
N GLU A 109 -3.65 -0.45 14.06
CA GLU A 109 -3.19 -0.79 15.41
C GLU A 109 -2.23 -1.98 15.40
N MET A 110 -1.16 -1.86 16.16
CA MET A 110 -0.19 -2.92 16.38
C MET A 110 0.28 -2.91 17.84
N SER A 111 0.41 -4.09 18.44
CA SER A 111 0.75 -4.22 19.86
C SER A 111 2.25 -4.25 20.15
N ASN A 112 3.08 -4.59 19.17
CA ASN A 112 4.53 -4.58 19.32
C ASN A 112 5.24 -4.30 17.99
N PRO A 113 5.89 -3.13 17.84
CA PRO A 113 5.84 -2.00 18.79
C PRO A 113 4.41 -1.50 18.97
N VAL A 114 4.10 -0.95 20.14
CA VAL A 114 2.80 -0.32 20.39
C VAL A 114 2.67 0.87 19.46
N MET A 115 1.68 0.80 18.57
CA MET A 115 1.43 1.85 17.61
C MET A 115 -0.06 1.92 17.30
N VAL A 116 -0.58 3.15 17.35
CA VAL A 116 -1.91 3.51 16.88
C VAL A 116 -1.74 4.61 15.86
N TRP A 117 -2.29 4.40 14.67
CA TRP A 117 -2.22 5.36 13.59
C TRP A 117 -3.61 5.58 12.99
N GLN A 118 -4.06 6.83 12.98
CA GLN A 118 -5.28 7.26 12.30
C GLN A 118 -4.93 8.06 11.04
N ILE A 119 -5.68 7.80 9.98
CA ILE A 119 -5.47 8.39 8.66
C ILE A 119 -6.82 8.87 8.15
N GLU A 120 -6.94 10.18 7.95
CA GLU A 120 -8.06 10.77 7.20
C GLU A 120 -7.64 10.94 5.74
N LEU A 121 -8.43 10.37 4.83
CA LEU A 121 -8.18 10.46 3.40
C LEU A 121 -9.03 11.56 2.77
N GLY A 122 -8.37 12.58 2.24
CA GLY A 122 -9.00 13.67 1.52
C GLY A 122 -8.51 13.77 0.08
N ALA A 123 -9.38 14.25 -0.81
CA ALA A 123 -8.98 14.72 -2.13
C ALA A 123 -9.18 16.24 -2.18
N LYS A 124 -8.10 16.98 -2.46
CA LYS A 124 -8.24 18.41 -2.75
C LYS A 124 -8.96 18.58 -4.09
N PRO A 125 -9.91 19.52 -4.24
CA PRO A 125 -10.63 19.72 -5.50
C PRO A 125 -9.71 19.89 -6.72
N LEU A 126 -8.57 20.56 -6.54
CA LEU A 126 -7.54 20.72 -7.58
C LEU A 126 -7.01 19.37 -8.09
N LEU A 127 -6.81 18.38 -7.23
CA LEU A 127 -6.35 17.05 -7.64
C LEU A 127 -7.39 16.34 -8.50
N ASN A 128 -8.69 16.58 -8.29
CA ASN A 128 -9.74 16.01 -9.14
C ASN A 128 -9.67 16.58 -10.57
N VAL A 129 -9.40 17.88 -10.70
CA VAL A 129 -9.20 18.53 -12.00
C VAL A 129 -7.97 17.94 -12.70
N LEU A 130 -6.85 17.85 -12.00
CA LEU A 130 -5.60 17.30 -12.56
C LEU A 130 -5.71 15.81 -12.92
N ASN A 131 -6.57 15.04 -12.23
CA ASN A 131 -6.82 13.64 -12.55
C ASN A 131 -7.79 13.45 -13.73
N THR A 132 -8.52 14.48 -14.15
CA THR A 132 -9.51 14.37 -15.24
C THR A 132 -8.87 14.02 -16.59
N PRO A 133 -7.77 14.67 -17.02
CA PRO A 133 -7.04 14.26 -18.21
C PRO A 133 -6.52 12.81 -18.15
N ASN A 134 -6.13 12.33 -16.97
CA ASN A 134 -5.65 10.95 -16.81
C ASN A 134 -6.73 9.93 -17.18
N ALA A 135 -7.98 10.15 -16.76
CA ALA A 135 -9.09 9.26 -17.08
C ALA A 135 -9.46 9.24 -18.58
N ALA A 136 -9.16 10.32 -19.31
CA ALA A 136 -9.42 10.45 -20.74
C ALA A 136 -8.25 9.98 -21.62
N MET A 137 -7.06 9.76 -21.04
CA MET A 137 -5.89 9.35 -21.81
C MET A 137 -5.95 7.87 -22.16
N PRO A 138 -5.74 7.50 -23.44
CA PRO A 138 -5.63 6.10 -23.84
C PRO A 138 -4.48 5.40 -23.09
N ASN A 139 -4.71 4.16 -22.65
CA ASN A 139 -3.73 3.38 -21.90
C ASN A 139 -2.35 3.29 -22.56
N TRP A 140 -2.28 3.34 -23.90
CA TRP A 140 -1.00 3.27 -24.61
C TRP A 140 -0.05 4.43 -24.30
N LYS A 141 -0.56 5.58 -23.84
CA LYS A 141 0.26 6.72 -23.39
C LYS A 141 1.01 6.43 -22.08
N TRP A 142 0.57 5.42 -21.34
CA TRP A 142 1.15 4.98 -20.07
C TRP A 142 1.98 3.70 -20.21
N THR A 143 1.94 3.04 -21.37
CA THR A 143 2.67 1.80 -21.63
C THR A 143 3.97 2.10 -22.36
N TYR A 144 5.06 1.45 -21.95
CA TYR A 144 6.30 1.49 -22.74
C TYR A 144 6.11 0.71 -24.05
N PRO A 145 6.62 1.19 -25.21
CA PRO A 145 6.40 0.57 -26.52
C PRO A 145 6.93 -0.87 -26.63
N PHE A 146 7.77 -1.32 -25.69
CA PHE A 146 8.33 -2.68 -25.65
C PHE A 146 7.67 -3.58 -24.59
N GLN A 147 6.65 -3.09 -23.89
CA GLN A 147 5.94 -3.84 -22.88
C GLN A 147 4.95 -4.80 -23.56
N LYS A 148 5.22 -6.11 -23.50
CA LYS A 148 4.38 -7.14 -24.13
C LYS A 148 3.37 -7.68 -23.12
N LYS A 149 2.09 -7.62 -23.48
CA LYS A 149 1.05 -8.42 -22.81
C LYS A 149 1.27 -9.90 -23.12
N VAL A 150 0.97 -10.75 -22.15
CA VAL A 150 0.98 -12.22 -22.29
C VAL A 150 -0.34 -12.69 -22.88
#